data_AF-A0A5J4QY68-F1
#
_entry.id   AF-A0A5J4QY68-F1
#
_cell.length_a   1.000
_cell.length_b   1.000
_cell.length_c   1.000
_cell.angle_alpha   90.00
_cell.angle_beta   90.00
_cell.angle_gamma   90.00
#
_symmetry.space_group_name_H-M   'P 1'
#
loop_
_entity.id
_entity.type
_entity.pdbx_description
1 polymer ?
#
loop_
_entity_poly.entity_id
_entity_poly.type
_entity_poly.pdbx_seq_one_letter_code
_entity_poly.pdbx_strand_id
1 'polypeptide(L)'
;MILTDYYCFEKLPDQKSKLRIDCTASTKGYPDFESLRNKAGELFVYIGGNTHTKAGEKRKADLAISKTKHISSVYLPDVTGTLAYGDMVGTKDAMLFIFSNADFVEGKINTGAKIEILIARGQRNNRSQLFNLLSDGELEDEITALKKQAVTETVTEKKD
;
A
#
# COMPACT_ATOMS: atom_id res chain seq x y z
N MET A 1 -4.90 17.05 10.27
CA MET A 1 -4.31 15.94 9.51
C MET A 1 -5.27 14.78 9.57
N ILE A 2 -5.86 14.44 8.44
CA ILE A 2 -6.70 13.26 8.25
C ILE A 2 -5.81 12.03 8.07
N LEU A 3 -4.74 12.17 7.29
CA LEU A 3 -3.72 11.15 7.11
C LEU A 3 -2.83 11.13 8.35
N THR A 4 -2.52 9.94 8.85
CA THR A 4 -1.77 9.77 10.10
C THR A 4 -0.41 9.14 9.85
N ASP A 5 -0.29 8.29 8.83
CA ASP A 5 0.92 7.52 8.58
C ASP A 5 1.16 7.36 7.08
N TYR A 6 2.43 7.19 6.72
CA TYR A 6 2.88 6.99 5.35
C TYR A 6 3.88 5.85 5.27
N TYR A 7 3.72 5.02 4.24
CA TYR A 7 4.64 3.95 3.90
C TYR A 7 4.86 3.90 2.39
N CYS A 8 6.11 3.91 1.96
CA CYS A 8 6.51 3.67 0.57
C CYS A 8 7.02 2.23 0.45
N PHE A 9 6.49 1.49 -0.53
CA PHE A 9 6.94 0.16 -0.89
C PHE A 9 7.45 0.14 -2.32
N GLU A 10 8.55 -0.58 -2.56
CA GLU A 10 9.18 -0.67 -3.87
C GLU A 10 9.46 -2.11 -4.30
N LYS A 11 9.33 -2.36 -5.60
CA LYS A 11 9.77 -3.59 -6.25
C LYS A 11 11.26 -3.51 -6.58
N LEU A 12 12.10 -4.07 -5.72
CA LEU A 12 13.57 -4.04 -5.87
C LEU A 12 14.06 -5.06 -6.91
N PRO A 13 15.19 -4.79 -7.60
CA PRO A 13 15.68 -5.60 -8.72
C PRO A 13 15.99 -7.06 -8.37
N ASP A 14 16.57 -7.32 -7.19
CA ASP A 14 17.09 -8.66 -6.83
C ASP A 14 16.07 -9.56 -6.10
N GLN A 15 14.80 -9.16 -6.10
CA GLN A 15 13.75 -9.92 -5.42
C GLN A 15 13.26 -11.10 -6.26
N LYS A 16 13.58 -12.32 -5.79
CA LYS A 16 13.15 -13.60 -6.40
C LYS A 16 11.62 -13.75 -6.52
N SER A 17 10.84 -13.16 -5.62
CA SER A 17 9.36 -13.23 -5.67
C SER A 17 8.77 -12.23 -6.68
N LYS A 18 7.84 -12.71 -7.52
CA LYS A 18 7.14 -11.90 -8.53
C LYS A 18 6.23 -10.80 -7.97
N LEU A 19 5.79 -10.94 -6.70
CA LEU A 19 4.77 -10.10 -6.08
C LEU A 19 5.27 -9.33 -4.85
N ARG A 20 6.45 -9.68 -4.33
CA ARG A 20 7.03 -9.03 -3.15
C ARG A 20 7.42 -7.59 -3.47
N ILE A 21 7.09 -6.69 -2.56
CA ILE A 21 7.55 -5.30 -2.48
C ILE A 21 8.07 -5.04 -1.06
N ASP A 22 9.14 -4.26 -0.94
CA ASP A 22 9.79 -3.96 0.33
C ASP A 22 9.58 -2.49 0.70
N CYS A 23 9.36 -2.22 1.98
CA CYS A 23 9.18 -0.86 2.47
C CYS A 23 10.53 -0.13 2.43
N THR A 24 10.60 0.97 1.70
CA THR A 24 11.82 1.78 1.52
C THR A 24 11.79 3.09 2.30
N ALA A 25 10.61 3.56 2.70
CA ALA A 25 10.44 4.71 3.57
C ALA A 25 9.14 4.59 4.37
N SER A 26 9.14 4.99 5.65
CA SER A 26 7.90 5.09 6.41
C SER A 26 7.96 6.07 7.58
N THR A 27 6.80 6.49 8.09
CA THR A 27 6.70 7.25 9.34
C THR A 27 6.79 6.37 10.59
N LYS A 28 6.83 5.03 10.43
CA LYS A 28 6.93 4.03 11.53
C LYS A 28 5.85 4.14 12.60
N GLY A 29 4.74 4.82 12.31
CA GLY A 29 3.73 5.14 13.31
C GLY A 29 2.61 4.11 13.41
N TYR A 30 2.37 3.28 12.39
CA TYR A 30 1.17 2.46 12.28
C TYR A 30 1.36 1.05 12.87
N PRO A 31 0.77 0.74 14.05
CA PRO A 31 1.12 -0.47 14.80
C PRO A 31 0.91 -1.77 14.03
N ASP A 32 -0.14 -1.84 13.21
CA ASP A 32 -0.42 -3.03 12.41
C ASP A 32 0.70 -3.33 11.41
N PHE A 33 1.29 -2.30 10.77
CA PHE A 33 2.42 -2.48 9.87
C PHE A 33 3.72 -2.74 10.62
N GLU A 34 3.95 -2.03 11.73
CA GLU A 34 5.13 -2.24 12.55
C GLU A 34 5.19 -3.66 13.12
N SER A 35 4.04 -4.24 13.48
CA SER A 35 3.93 -5.63 13.95
C SER A 35 4.32 -6.68 12.89
N LEU A 36 4.33 -6.29 11.60
CA LEU A 36 4.70 -7.18 10.49
C LEU A 36 6.20 -7.16 10.19
N ARG A 37 7.00 -6.32 10.85
CA ARG A 37 8.45 -6.29 10.64
C ARG A 37 9.09 -7.61 11.06
N ASN A 38 10.11 -8.03 10.32
CA ASN A 38 10.90 -9.20 10.69
C ASN A 38 11.91 -8.86 11.80
N LYS A 39 12.67 -9.86 12.25
CA LYS A 39 13.71 -9.68 13.28
C LYS A 39 14.82 -8.71 12.89
N ALA A 40 15.03 -8.48 11.58
CA ALA A 40 15.98 -7.51 11.06
C ALA A 40 15.39 -6.10 10.94
N GLY A 41 14.11 -5.90 11.31
CA GLY A 41 13.42 -4.63 11.21
C GLY A 41 12.82 -4.34 9.83
N GLU A 42 12.91 -5.27 8.88
CA GLU A 42 12.43 -5.07 7.51
C GLU A 42 10.91 -5.28 7.43
N LEU A 43 10.24 -4.36 6.73
CA LEU A 43 8.84 -4.50 6.37
C LEU A 43 8.74 -4.80 4.87
N PHE A 44 8.04 -5.88 4.54
CA PHE A 44 7.72 -6.26 3.16
C PHE A 44 6.34 -6.87 3.12
N VAL A 45 5.69 -6.76 1.95
CA VAL A 45 4.37 -7.33 1.65
C VAL A 45 4.38 -7.89 0.23
N TYR A 46 3.31 -8.59 -0.13
CA TYR A 46 3.04 -9.09 -1.48
C TYR A 46 1.80 -8.39 -2.01
N ILE A 47 1.88 -7.90 -3.24
CA ILE A 47 0.75 -7.34 -3.97
C ILE A 47 0.50 -8.15 -5.24
N GLY A 48 -0.75 -8.54 -5.48
CA GLY A 48 -1.14 -9.29 -6.67
C GLY A 48 -2.65 -9.31 -6.85
N GLY A 49 -3.12 -10.04 -7.87
CA GLY A 49 -4.55 -10.16 -8.16
C GLY A 49 -5.34 -10.71 -6.98
N ASN A 50 -6.53 -10.15 -6.75
CA ASN A 50 -7.36 -10.56 -5.63
C ASN A 50 -8.08 -11.90 -5.90
N THR A 51 -7.74 -12.94 -5.14
CA THR A 51 -8.47 -14.22 -5.13
C THR A 51 -9.52 -14.31 -4.00
N HIS A 52 -9.51 -13.34 -3.07
CA HIS A 52 -10.42 -13.23 -1.94
C HIS A 52 -11.63 -12.35 -2.30
N THR A 53 -12.38 -12.72 -3.34
CA THR A 53 -13.66 -12.07 -3.64
C THR A 53 -14.78 -12.76 -2.86
N LYS A 54 -15.50 -12.01 -2.02
CA LYS A 54 -16.76 -12.50 -1.44
C LYS A 54 -17.85 -12.54 -2.52
N ALA A 55 -18.55 -13.66 -2.63
CA ALA A 55 -19.70 -13.76 -3.52
C ALA A 55 -20.78 -12.73 -3.14
N GLY A 56 -21.24 -11.93 -4.10
CA GLY A 56 -22.33 -10.96 -3.92
C GLY A 56 -21.93 -9.49 -3.71
N GLU A 57 -20.63 -9.15 -3.66
CA GLU A 57 -20.22 -7.73 -3.65
C GLU A 57 -20.37 -7.09 -5.04
N LYS A 58 -20.96 -5.88 -5.09
CA LYS A 58 -21.22 -5.14 -6.34
C LYS A 58 -19.95 -4.71 -7.07
N ARG A 59 -18.81 -4.67 -6.38
CA ARG A 59 -17.51 -4.29 -6.93
C ARG A 59 -16.43 -5.23 -6.40
N LYS A 60 -15.76 -5.95 -7.30
CA LYS A 60 -14.64 -6.82 -6.95
C LYS A 60 -13.39 -5.96 -6.76
N ALA A 61 -12.60 -6.23 -5.73
CA ALA A 61 -11.28 -5.61 -5.60
C ALA A 61 -10.33 -6.17 -6.66
N ASP A 62 -9.51 -5.31 -7.23
CA ASP A 62 -8.62 -5.62 -8.35
C ASP A 62 -7.34 -6.28 -7.85
N LEU A 63 -6.79 -5.76 -6.75
CA LEU A 63 -5.56 -6.25 -6.13
C LEU A 63 -5.78 -6.59 -4.66
N ALA A 64 -4.85 -7.36 -4.11
CA ALA A 64 -4.78 -7.67 -2.70
C ALA A 64 -3.35 -7.47 -2.19
N ILE A 65 -3.24 -6.83 -1.03
CA ILE A 65 -2.00 -6.77 -0.25
C ILE A 65 -2.07 -7.86 0.80
N SER A 66 -1.00 -8.64 0.88
CA SER A 66 -0.90 -9.76 1.81
C SER A 66 0.52 -9.90 2.34
N LYS A 67 0.67 -10.57 3.47
CA LYS A 67 1.96 -11.08 3.95
C LYS A 67 1.78 -12.54 4.35
N THR A 68 1.73 -12.83 5.64
CA THR A 68 1.31 -14.14 6.15
C THR A 68 -0.21 -14.31 6.06
N LYS A 69 -0.95 -13.19 6.14
CA LYS A 69 -2.40 -13.12 6.02
C LYS A 69 -2.78 -12.00 5.05
N HIS A 70 -4.03 -11.99 4.62
CA HIS A 70 -4.61 -10.89 3.85
C HIS A 70 -4.62 -9.61 4.70
N ILE A 71 -4.12 -8.50 4.15
CA ILE A 71 -3.98 -7.20 4.82
C ILE A 71 -5.05 -6.22 4.34
N SER A 72 -5.18 -6.05 3.02
CA SER A 72 -6.15 -5.15 2.41
C SER A 72 -6.54 -5.65 1.04
N SER A 73 -7.83 -5.54 0.73
CA SER A 73 -8.31 -5.54 -0.65
C SER A 73 -8.13 -4.13 -1.21
N VAL A 74 -7.67 -4.02 -2.45
CA VAL A 74 -7.36 -2.74 -3.11
C VAL A 74 -8.29 -2.57 -4.29
N TYR A 75 -9.03 -1.47 -4.30
CA TYR A 75 -10.02 -1.13 -5.31
C TYR A 75 -9.50 0.00 -6.19
N LEU A 76 -9.31 -0.26 -7.48
CA LEU A 76 -8.89 0.70 -8.49
C LEU A 76 -10.13 1.24 -9.22
N PRO A 77 -10.53 2.53 -9.04
CA PRO A 77 -11.67 3.13 -9.76
C PRO A 77 -11.47 3.29 -11.24
N ASP A 78 -10.23 3.50 -11.65
CA ASP A 78 -9.84 3.54 -13.04
C ASP A 78 -8.82 2.44 -13.30
N VAL A 79 -9.04 1.66 -14.36
CA VAL A 79 -8.16 0.56 -14.78
C VAL A 79 -6.78 1.09 -15.20
N THR A 80 -6.73 2.33 -15.70
CA THR A 80 -5.49 3.04 -16.01
C THR A 80 -5.04 4.01 -14.91
N GLY A 81 -5.79 4.07 -13.81
CA GLY A 81 -5.56 5.02 -12.74
C GLY A 81 -4.36 4.64 -11.87
N THR A 82 -3.65 5.66 -11.40
CA THR A 82 -2.55 5.52 -10.44
C THR A 82 -3.02 5.58 -8.99
N LEU A 83 -4.31 5.78 -8.75
CA LEU A 83 -4.88 5.96 -7.42
C LEU A 83 -5.82 4.81 -7.08
N ALA A 84 -5.74 4.31 -5.85
CA ALA A 84 -6.67 3.31 -5.33
C ALA A 84 -7.00 3.56 -3.86
N TYR A 85 -7.96 2.81 -3.35
CA TYR A 85 -8.30 2.83 -1.93
C TYR A 85 -8.60 1.43 -1.42
N GLY A 86 -8.59 1.29 -0.10
CA GLY A 86 -8.86 0.05 0.61
C GLY A 86 -8.99 0.31 2.10
N ASP A 87 -8.82 -0.73 2.90
CA ASP A 87 -8.89 -0.66 4.34
C ASP A 87 -8.10 -1.80 4.99
N MET A 88 -7.62 -1.54 6.20
CA MET A 88 -6.91 -2.55 6.96
C MET A 88 -7.91 -3.57 7.53
N VAL A 89 -7.71 -4.84 7.19
CA VAL A 89 -8.50 -5.95 7.72
C VAL A 89 -8.41 -5.98 9.24
N GLY A 90 -9.57 -6.09 9.89
CA GLY A 90 -9.65 -6.19 11.35
C GLY A 90 -9.59 -4.86 12.10
N THR A 91 -9.33 -3.74 11.42
CA THR A 91 -9.35 -2.40 12.04
C THR A 91 -10.46 -1.53 11.45
N LYS A 92 -10.56 -0.27 11.91
CA LYS A 92 -11.48 0.73 11.34
C LYS A 92 -10.75 1.74 10.46
N ASP A 93 -9.57 1.40 9.95
CA ASP A 93 -8.70 2.35 9.27
C ASP A 93 -8.85 2.26 7.74
N ALA A 94 -8.85 3.41 7.09
CA ALA A 94 -8.81 3.48 5.63
C ALA A 94 -7.37 3.53 5.12
N MET A 95 -7.18 2.99 3.93
CA MET A 95 -5.92 3.09 3.19
C MET A 95 -6.16 3.76 1.84
N LEU A 96 -5.27 4.67 1.48
CA LEU A 96 -5.18 5.22 0.13
C LEU A 96 -3.86 4.78 -0.48
N PHE A 97 -3.88 4.52 -1.78
CA PHE A 97 -2.75 4.00 -2.52
C PHE A 97 -2.41 4.91 -3.68
N ILE A 98 -1.13 5.20 -3.85
CA ILE A 98 -0.57 5.91 -5.01
C ILE A 98 0.44 4.98 -5.68
N PHE A 99 0.15 4.60 -6.91
CA PHE A 99 0.94 3.72 -7.75
C PHE A 99 1.81 4.56 -8.68
N SER A 100 3.11 4.30 -8.70
CA SER A 100 4.06 4.93 -9.63
C SER A 100 4.85 3.84 -10.35
N ASN A 101 4.81 3.85 -11.68
CA ASN A 101 5.42 2.80 -12.52
C ASN A 101 5.04 1.39 -12.05
N ALA A 102 3.78 1.13 -11.70
CA ALA A 102 3.36 -0.14 -11.12
C ALA A 102 2.42 -0.88 -12.08
N ASP A 103 3.00 -1.50 -13.08
CA ASP A 103 2.31 -2.33 -14.06
C ASP A 103 2.40 -3.81 -13.68
N PHE A 104 1.27 -4.50 -13.82
CA PHE A 104 1.19 -5.95 -13.61
C PHE A 104 1.18 -6.67 -14.96
N VAL A 105 2.34 -7.14 -15.40
CA VAL A 105 2.49 -7.90 -16.65
C VAL A 105 2.67 -9.37 -16.30
N GLU A 106 1.81 -10.24 -16.83
CA GLU A 106 1.84 -11.70 -16.59
C GLU A 106 1.84 -12.09 -15.09
N GLY A 107 1.12 -11.32 -14.26
CA GLY A 107 1.08 -11.54 -12.81
C GLY A 107 2.41 -11.24 -12.10
N LYS A 108 3.26 -10.40 -12.70
CA LYS A 108 4.49 -9.89 -12.10
C LYS A 108 4.41 -8.37 -12.06
N ILE A 109 4.77 -7.79 -10.92
CA ILE A 109 4.96 -6.34 -10.82
C ILE A 109 6.35 -5.98 -11.38
N ASN A 110 6.42 -4.93 -12.18
CA ASN A 110 7.66 -4.47 -12.80
C ASN A 110 8.66 -3.92 -11.75
N THR A 111 9.95 -4.13 -12.00
CA THR A 111 11.02 -3.59 -11.15
C THR A 111 11.00 -2.06 -11.16
N GLY A 112 11.19 -1.44 -10.00
CA GLY A 112 11.11 0.00 -9.82
C GLY A 112 9.69 0.52 -9.59
N ALA A 113 8.68 -0.35 -9.59
CA ALA A 113 7.33 0.01 -9.17
C ALA A 113 7.33 0.51 -7.73
N LYS A 114 6.65 1.62 -7.50
CA LYS A 114 6.45 2.21 -6.16
C LYS A 114 4.98 2.25 -5.82
N ILE A 115 4.68 1.89 -4.58
CA ILE A 115 3.33 1.90 -4.02
C ILE A 115 3.41 2.66 -2.70
N GLU A 116 2.83 3.85 -2.70
CA GLU A 116 2.71 4.66 -1.51
C GLU A 116 1.37 4.35 -0.83
N ILE A 117 1.41 4.07 0.47
CA ILE A 117 0.25 3.75 1.29
C ILE A 117 0.10 4.86 2.33
N LEU A 118 -1.04 5.53 2.30
CA LEU A 118 -1.43 6.55 3.26
C LEU A 118 -2.50 5.98 4.17
N ILE A 119 -2.32 6.10 5.48
CA ILE A 119 -3.25 5.58 6.48
C ILE A 119 -4.11 6.71 7.03
N ALA A 120 -5.42 6.50 7.10
CA ALA A 120 -6.36 7.36 7.78
C ALA A 120 -7.09 6.56 8.88
N ARG A 121 -6.61 6.68 10.12
CA ARG A 121 -7.09 5.86 11.24
C ARG A 121 -8.54 6.19 11.61
N GLY A 122 -9.35 5.15 11.85
CA GLY A 122 -10.77 5.26 12.17
C GLY A 122 -11.67 5.65 10.98
N GLN A 123 -11.11 5.83 9.78
CA GLN A 123 -11.82 6.37 8.61
C GLN A 123 -12.28 5.31 7.59
N ARG A 124 -12.34 4.01 7.92
CA ARG A 124 -12.75 2.93 6.99
C ARG A 124 -14.04 3.26 6.22
N ASN A 125 -15.05 3.79 6.91
CA ASN A 125 -16.34 4.10 6.28
C ASN A 125 -16.29 5.33 5.36
N ASN A 126 -15.24 6.16 5.47
CA ASN A 126 -15.02 7.36 4.68
C ASN A 126 -14.02 7.13 3.53
N ARG A 127 -13.51 5.90 3.33
CA ARG A 127 -12.49 5.58 2.32
C ARG A 127 -12.81 6.09 0.91
N SER A 128 -14.08 6.06 0.49
CA SER A 128 -14.49 6.56 -0.83
C SER A 128 -14.44 8.09 -0.91
N GLN A 129 -14.81 8.79 0.17
CA GLN A 129 -14.68 10.25 0.23
C GLN A 129 -13.21 10.67 0.28
N LEU A 130 -12.40 9.96 1.06
CA LEU A 130 -10.95 10.18 1.12
C LEU A 130 -10.28 9.96 -0.24
N PHE A 131 -10.74 8.97 -1.01
CA PHE A 131 -10.26 8.75 -2.36
C PHE A 131 -10.58 9.92 -3.30
N ASN A 132 -11.77 10.52 -3.19
CA ASN A 132 -12.12 11.71 -3.97
C ASN A 132 -11.22 12.88 -3.60
N LEU A 133 -11.03 13.15 -2.30
CA LEU A 133 -10.10 14.19 -1.82
C LEU A 133 -8.66 13.99 -2.34
N LEU A 134 -8.19 12.75 -2.37
CA LEU A 134 -6.90 12.42 -2.96
C LEU A 134 -6.86 12.70 -4.47
N SER A 135 -7.92 12.31 -5.18
CA SER A 135 -8.03 12.48 -6.63
C SER A 135 -8.15 13.96 -7.04
N ASP A 136 -8.77 14.77 -6.20
CA ASP A 136 -8.93 16.21 -6.38
C ASP A 136 -7.69 17.01 -5.94
N GLY A 137 -6.67 16.36 -5.38
CA GLY A 137 -5.42 16.99 -4.93
C GLY A 137 -5.50 17.66 -3.55
N GLU A 138 -6.63 17.54 -2.84
CA GLU A 138 -6.87 18.23 -1.56
C GLU A 138 -6.00 17.69 -0.40
N LEU A 139 -5.35 16.54 -0.58
CA LEU A 139 -4.50 15.91 0.44
C LEU A 139 -2.99 16.15 0.22
N GLU A 140 -2.59 16.91 -0.81
CA GLU A 140 -1.18 17.07 -1.20
C GLU A 140 -0.29 17.63 -0.09
N ASP A 141 -0.79 18.60 0.70
CA ASP A 141 -0.05 19.18 1.81
C ASP A 141 0.22 18.17 2.93
N GLU A 142 -0.79 17.36 3.29
CA GLU A 142 -0.66 16.32 4.31
C GLU A 142 0.28 15.21 3.86
N ILE A 143 0.17 14.80 2.59
CA ILE A 143 1.05 13.81 1.97
C ILE A 143 2.49 14.32 1.98
N THR A 144 2.71 15.57 1.59
CA THR A 144 4.04 16.20 1.58
C THR A 144 4.61 16.29 2.98
N ALA A 145 3.80 16.64 3.98
CA ALA A 145 4.21 16.67 5.38
C ALA A 145 4.62 15.28 5.89
N LEU A 146 3.85 14.24 5.58
CA LEU A 146 4.16 12.85 5.94
C LEU A 146 5.42 12.34 5.25
N LYS A 147 5.60 12.63 3.95
CA LYS A 147 6.81 12.26 3.20
C LYS A 147 8.07 12.89 3.81
N LYS A 148 7.98 14.12 4.31
CA LYS A 148 9.09 14.79 5.02
C LYS A 148 9.42 14.16 6.37
N GLN A 149 8.43 13.55 7.03
CA GLN A 149 8.62 12.84 8.31
C GLN A 149 9.08 11.39 8.11
N ALA A 150 8.90 10.84 6.91
CA ALA A 150 9.26 9.47 6.61
C ALA A 150 10.78 9.27 6.69
N VAL A 151 11.19 8.21 7.39
CA VAL A 151 12.59 7.81 7.50
C VAL A 151 12.87 6.73 6.46
N THR A 152 14.02 6.82 5.79
CA THR A 152 14.49 5.78 4.88
C THR A 152 14.70 4.47 5.63
N GLU A 153 14.17 3.38 5.09
CA GLU A 153 14.32 2.05 5.64
C GLU A 153 15.57 1.39 5.07
N THR A 154 16.35 0.72 5.92
CA THR A 154 17.39 -0.19 5.46
C THR A 154 16.74 -1.45 4.90
N VAL A 155 16.84 -1.65 3.59
CA VAL A 155 16.43 -2.89 2.92
C VAL A 155 17.69 -3.68 2.58
N THR A 156 17.81 -4.91 3.07
CA THR A 156 19.02 -5.70 2.83
C THR A 156 18.98 -6.30 1.42
N GLU A 157 19.83 -5.80 0.52
CA GLU A 157 20.14 -6.48 -0.73
C GLU A 157 20.88 -7.78 -0.40
N LYS A 158 20.24 -8.93 -0.64
CA LYS A 158 20.96 -10.21 -0.60
C LYS A 158 21.90 -10.26 -1.80
N LYS A 159 23.17 -9.93 -1.58
CA LYS A 159 24.26 -10.39 -2.44
C LYS A 159 24.27 -11.92 -2.42
N ASP A 160 24.04 -12.53 -3.58
CA ASP A 160 24.23 -13.97 -3.79
C ASP A 160 25.70 -14.37 -3.55
#